data_AF-A0A2I4GDD4-F1
#
_entry.id   AF-A0A2I4GDD4-F1
#
_cell.length_a   1.000
_cell.length_b   1.000
_cell.length_c   1.000
_cell.angle_alpha   90.00
_cell.angle_beta   90.00
_cell.angle_gamma   90.00
#
_symmetry.space_group_name_H-M   'P 1'
#
loop_
_entity.id
_entity.type
_entity.pdbx_description
1 polymer ?
#
loop_
_entity_poly.entity_id
_entity_poly.type
_entity_poly.pdbx_seq_one_letter_code
_entity_poly.pdbx_strand_id
1 'polypeptide(L)'
;MAQNGVADPELEAIRRRRMQELMAQHGVGNQQNSEQQNAQEDAKREAEERRQMMLSQILSAEARERLARIALVKPEKARGVEDVILNAAQRGQIVEKVSEERLISLLEQINTQTSKQTRVTIQRRRSVLEDDD
;
A
#
# COMPACT_ATOMS: atom_id res chain seq x y z
N MET A 1 -6.52 46.10 -2.12
CA MET A 1 -5.87 45.66 -0.86
C MET A 1 -7.02 45.19 0.05
N ALA A 2 -7.13 43.97 0.57
CA ALA A 2 -6.24 42.82 0.73
C ALA A 2 -7.04 41.48 0.64
N GLN A 3 -6.32 40.40 0.33
CA GLN A 3 -6.76 39.00 0.25
C GLN A 3 -6.81 38.34 1.66
N ASN A 4 -7.30 37.09 1.76
CA ASN A 4 -7.30 36.11 2.89
C ASN A 4 -8.70 35.82 3.47
N GLY A 5 -9.19 34.59 3.60
CA GLY A 5 -8.64 33.25 3.38
C GLY A 5 -9.76 32.26 3.70
N VAL A 6 -9.88 31.23 2.88
CA VAL A 6 -10.96 30.24 2.87
C VAL A 6 -11.13 29.62 4.26
N ALA A 7 -12.37 29.51 4.76
CA ALA A 7 -12.64 28.68 5.92
C ALA A 7 -12.27 27.24 5.55
N ASP A 8 -11.06 26.83 5.94
CA ASP A 8 -10.39 25.64 5.46
C ASP A 8 -11.20 24.38 5.86
N PRO A 9 -11.76 23.61 4.92
CA PRO A 9 -12.51 22.39 5.22
C PRO A 9 -11.66 21.34 5.96
N GLU A 10 -10.33 21.45 5.87
CA GLU A 10 -9.39 20.71 6.70
C GLU A 10 -9.47 21.06 8.19
N LEU A 11 -9.67 22.33 8.56
CA LEU A 11 -9.78 22.75 9.96
C LEU A 11 -11.07 22.21 10.61
N GLU A 12 -12.16 22.13 9.86
CA GLU A 12 -13.39 21.48 10.33
C GLU A 12 -13.23 19.95 10.42
N ALA A 13 -12.53 19.32 9.48
CA ALA A 13 -12.26 17.89 9.52
C ALA A 13 -11.39 17.52 10.74
N ILE A 14 -10.36 18.33 11.03
CA ILE A 14 -9.51 18.18 12.22
C ILE A 14 -10.31 18.41 13.50
N ARG A 15 -11.19 19.41 13.54
CA ARG A 15 -12.04 19.71 14.71
C ARG A 15 -13.06 18.61 14.98
N ARG A 16 -13.68 18.03 13.95
CA ARG A 16 -14.59 16.88 14.07
C ARG A 16 -13.84 15.65 14.58
N ARG A 17 -12.66 15.34 14.04
CA ARG A 17 -11.83 14.22 14.48
C ARG A 17 -11.39 14.37 15.94
N ARG A 18 -10.97 15.57 16.35
CA ARG A 18 -10.58 15.88 17.74
C ARG A 18 -11.76 15.75 18.72
N MET A 19 -12.95 16.18 18.30
CA MET A 19 -14.16 16.10 19.13
C MET A 19 -14.66 14.66 19.30
N GLN A 20 -14.55 13.84 18.25
CA GLN A 20 -14.92 12.42 18.28
C GLN A 20 -14.01 11.62 19.21
N GLU A 21 -12.71 11.93 19.23
CA GLU A 21 -11.73 11.33 20.14
C GLU A 21 -11.98 11.71 21.61
N LEU A 22 -12.44 12.95 21.86
CA LEU A 22 -12.73 13.45 23.22
C LEU A 22 -14.05 12.90 23.78
N MET A 23 -15.07 12.70 22.92
CA MET A 23 -16.30 11.96 23.29
C MET A 23 -16.02 10.49 23.56
N ALA A 24 -15.15 9.86 22.76
CA ALA A 24 -14.73 8.48 23.00
C ALA A 24 -14.05 8.35 24.37
N GLN A 25 -13.21 9.30 24.78
CA GLN A 25 -12.51 9.24 26.07
C GLN A 25 -13.42 9.40 27.31
N HIS A 26 -14.66 9.90 27.15
CA HIS A 26 -15.61 10.14 28.25
C HIS A 26 -16.72 9.07 28.40
N GLY A 27 -16.76 8.03 27.54
CA GLY A 27 -17.81 7.00 27.52
C GLY A 27 -17.34 5.56 27.81
N VAL A 28 -16.25 5.42 28.58
CA VAL A 28 -15.48 4.17 28.69
C VAL A 28 -16.05 3.23 29.74
N GLY A 29 -16.65 2.12 29.31
CA GLY A 29 -17.02 1.03 30.22
C GLY A 29 -17.02 -0.35 29.56
N ASN A 30 -17.69 -0.51 28.41
CA ASN A 30 -17.75 -1.83 27.77
C ASN A 30 -18.10 -1.87 26.27
N GLN A 31 -18.37 -0.72 25.63
CA GLN A 31 -18.85 -0.67 24.24
C GLN A 31 -17.80 -0.11 23.25
N GLN A 32 -16.77 0.53 23.76
CA GLN A 32 -15.74 1.23 23.00
C GLN A 32 -14.74 0.31 22.28
N ASN A 33 -14.60 -0.93 22.75
CA ASN A 33 -13.72 -1.92 22.12
C ASN A 33 -14.28 -2.41 20.76
N SER A 34 -15.61 -2.44 20.60
CA SER A 34 -16.25 -2.87 19.35
C SER A 34 -16.19 -1.80 18.26
N GLU A 35 -16.41 -0.53 18.60
CA GLU A 35 -16.34 0.58 17.62
C GLU A 35 -14.91 0.81 17.12
N GLN A 36 -13.92 0.70 18.03
CA GLN A 36 -12.52 0.87 17.67
C GLN A 36 -11.98 -0.31 16.84
N GLN A 37 -12.46 -1.53 17.10
CA GLN A 37 -12.18 -2.69 16.24
C GLN A 37 -12.82 -2.53 14.86
N ASN A 38 -14.09 -2.10 14.78
CA ASN A 38 -14.77 -1.87 13.50
C ASN A 38 -14.04 -0.82 12.66
N ALA A 39 -13.66 0.32 13.24
CA ALA A 39 -12.92 1.37 12.52
C ALA A 39 -11.54 0.88 12.01
N GLN A 40 -10.90 -0.03 12.75
CA GLN A 40 -9.61 -0.59 12.36
C GLN A 40 -9.74 -1.67 11.28
N GLU A 41 -10.84 -2.42 11.29
CA GLU A 41 -11.18 -3.41 10.26
C GLU A 41 -11.56 -2.73 8.94
N ASP A 42 -12.34 -1.64 9.01
CA ASP A 42 -12.73 -0.83 7.84
C ASP A 42 -11.49 -0.23 7.16
N ALA A 43 -10.59 0.37 7.95
CA ALA A 43 -9.33 0.93 7.44
C ALA A 43 -8.42 -0.14 6.80
N LYS A 44 -8.41 -1.37 7.33
CA LYS A 44 -7.66 -2.48 6.74
C LYS A 44 -8.29 -2.94 5.42
N ARG A 45 -9.62 -3.08 5.37
CA ARG A 45 -10.33 -3.42 4.12
C ARG A 45 -10.06 -2.40 3.05
N GLU A 46 -10.21 -1.10 3.33
CA GLU A 46 -9.91 -0.06 2.35
C GLU A 46 -8.47 -0.16 1.82
N ALA A 47 -7.49 -0.43 2.69
CA ALA A 47 -6.10 -0.57 2.29
C ALA A 47 -5.87 -1.82 1.42
N GLU A 48 -6.53 -2.94 1.73
CA GLU A 48 -6.49 -4.16 0.92
C GLU A 48 -7.20 -3.99 -0.41
N GLU A 49 -8.37 -3.35 -0.44
CA GLU A 49 -9.12 -3.07 -1.66
C GLU A 49 -8.33 -2.15 -2.59
N ARG A 50 -7.69 -1.10 -2.06
CA ARG A 50 -6.78 -0.25 -2.86
C ARG A 50 -5.62 -1.05 -3.43
N ARG A 51 -5.00 -1.93 -2.61
CA ARG A 51 -3.93 -2.82 -3.10
C ARG A 51 -4.41 -3.77 -4.17
N GLN A 52 -5.56 -4.41 -3.97
CA GLN A 52 -6.15 -5.31 -4.94
C GLN A 52 -6.52 -4.58 -6.23
N MET A 53 -7.07 -3.37 -6.14
CA MET A 53 -7.35 -2.53 -7.32
C MET A 53 -6.08 -2.20 -8.11
N MET A 54 -4.99 -1.83 -7.44
CA MET A 54 -3.71 -1.58 -8.12
C MET A 54 -3.18 -2.86 -8.77
N LEU A 55 -3.08 -3.95 -7.99
CA LEU A 55 -2.67 -5.26 -8.48
C LEU A 55 -3.54 -5.70 -9.66
N SER A 56 -4.82 -5.33 -9.66
CA SER A 56 -5.74 -5.66 -10.75
C SER A 56 -5.35 -4.96 -12.06
N GLN A 57 -4.93 -3.71 -12.00
CA GLN A 57 -4.52 -2.96 -13.19
C GLN A 57 -3.16 -3.44 -13.72
N ILE A 58 -2.29 -3.89 -12.81
CA ILE A 58 -0.92 -4.31 -13.11
C ILE A 58 -0.82 -5.77 -13.54
N LEU A 59 -1.66 -6.67 -13.04
CA LEU A 59 -1.62 -8.11 -13.34
C LEU A 59 -2.59 -8.50 -14.46
N SER A 60 -2.18 -9.44 -15.31
CA SER A 60 -3.10 -10.14 -16.22
C SER A 60 -4.08 -11.05 -15.46
N ALA A 61 -5.16 -11.46 -16.12
CA ALA A 61 -6.14 -12.38 -15.51
C ALA A 61 -5.50 -13.72 -15.11
N GLU A 62 -4.66 -14.27 -15.97
CA GLU A 62 -3.91 -15.51 -15.73
C GLU A 62 -2.92 -15.37 -14.56
N ALA A 63 -2.21 -14.23 -14.48
CA ALA A 63 -1.29 -13.97 -13.38
C ALA A 63 -2.01 -13.90 -12.02
N ARG A 64 -3.20 -13.28 -11.96
CA ARG A 64 -3.98 -13.26 -10.72
C ARG A 64 -4.44 -14.65 -10.31
N GLU A 65 -4.91 -15.45 -11.26
CA GLU A 65 -5.35 -16.81 -10.98
C GLU A 65 -4.18 -17.66 -10.45
N ARG A 66 -2.99 -17.51 -11.06
CA ARG A 66 -1.78 -18.17 -10.58
C ARG A 66 -1.38 -17.70 -9.19
N LEU A 67 -1.42 -16.39 -8.93
CA LEU A 67 -1.12 -15.82 -7.62
C LEU A 67 -2.10 -16.33 -6.55
N ALA A 68 -3.39 -16.42 -6.86
CA ALA A 68 -4.41 -16.96 -5.98
C ALA A 68 -4.15 -18.44 -5.65
N ARG A 69 -3.81 -19.27 -6.65
CA ARG A 69 -3.39 -20.67 -6.42
C ARG A 69 -2.17 -20.77 -5.52
N ILE A 70 -1.17 -19.90 -5.71
CA ILE A 70 0.03 -19.87 -4.87
C ILE A 70 -0.32 -19.43 -3.45
N ALA A 71 -1.20 -18.45 -3.28
CA ALA A 71 -1.62 -17.98 -1.96
C ALA A 71 -2.29 -19.09 -1.13
N LEU A 72 -3.01 -20.02 -1.78
CA LEU A 72 -3.60 -21.20 -1.11
C LEU A 72 -2.53 -22.15 -0.55
N VAL A 73 -1.44 -22.38 -1.26
CA VAL A 73 -0.38 -23.32 -0.84
C VAL A 73 0.70 -22.67 0.01
N LYS A 74 1.06 -21.41 -0.29
CA LYS A 74 2.16 -20.65 0.30
C LYS A 74 1.85 -19.14 0.29
N PRO A 75 1.04 -18.64 1.25
CA PRO A 75 0.65 -17.23 1.30
C PRO A 75 1.85 -16.28 1.49
N GLU A 76 2.89 -16.75 2.18
CA GLU A 76 4.15 -16.00 2.37
C GLU A 76 4.85 -15.65 1.04
N LYS A 77 4.85 -16.59 0.08
CA LYS A 77 5.48 -16.37 -1.23
C LYS A 77 4.61 -15.50 -2.12
N ALA A 78 3.29 -15.67 -2.07
CA ALA A 78 2.35 -14.81 -2.78
C ALA A 78 2.51 -13.34 -2.34
N ARG A 79 2.53 -13.07 -1.03
CA ARG A 79 2.76 -11.72 -0.50
C ARG A 79 4.10 -11.12 -0.93
N GLY A 80 5.16 -11.92 -0.94
CA GLY A 80 6.47 -11.45 -1.41
C GLY A 80 6.43 -11.00 -2.88
N VAL A 81 5.71 -11.74 -3.73
CA VAL A 81 5.54 -11.37 -5.14
C VAL A 81 4.67 -10.12 -5.29
N GLU A 82 3.57 -10.02 -4.56
CA GLU A 82 2.71 -8.83 -4.54
C GLU A 82 3.49 -7.57 -4.15
N ASP A 83 4.33 -7.66 -3.11
CA ASP A 83 5.12 -6.54 -2.61
C ASP A 83 6.16 -6.08 -3.64
N VAL A 84 6.82 -7.01 -4.32
CA VAL A 84 7.76 -6.69 -5.40
C VAL A 84 7.04 -6.00 -6.56
N ILE A 85 5.85 -6.48 -6.93
CA ILE A 85 5.07 -5.91 -8.03
C ILE A 85 4.52 -4.53 -7.66
N LEU A 86 4.00 -4.34 -6.46
CA LEU A 86 3.56 -3.03 -5.97
C LEU A 86 4.71 -2.03 -5.92
N ASN A 87 5.87 -2.43 -5.38
CA ASN A 87 7.06 -1.57 -5.35
C ASN A 87 7.54 -1.21 -6.77
N ALA A 88 7.54 -2.16 -7.69
CA ALA A 88 7.96 -1.92 -9.06
C ALA A 88 6.96 -1.02 -9.82
N ALA A 89 5.66 -1.16 -9.55
CA ALA A 89 4.62 -0.28 -10.11
C ALA A 89 4.69 1.14 -9.53
N GLN A 90 4.89 1.29 -8.22
CA GLN A 90 5.10 2.60 -7.58
C GLN A 90 6.32 3.34 -8.13
N ARG A 91 7.36 2.60 -8.50
CA ARG A 91 8.57 3.16 -9.14
C ARG A 91 8.41 3.43 -10.63
N GLY A 92 7.25 3.12 -11.22
CA GLY A 92 6.99 3.26 -12.65
C GLY A 92 7.79 2.28 -13.53
N GLN A 93 8.32 1.19 -12.95
CA GLN A 93 9.08 0.17 -13.69
C GLN A 93 8.19 -0.83 -14.41
N ILE A 94 6.90 -0.90 -14.05
CA ILE A 94 5.91 -1.74 -14.70
C ILE A 94 5.04 -0.86 -15.59
N VAL A 95 5.30 -0.91 -16.89
CA VAL A 95 4.56 -0.17 -17.93
C VAL A 95 3.49 -1.06 -18.57
N GLU A 96 3.72 -2.38 -18.58
CA GLU A 96 2.82 -3.37 -19.18
C GLU A 96 2.28 -4.34 -18.13
N LYS A 97 1.17 -5.01 -18.44
CA LYS A 97 0.57 -5.99 -17.54
C LYS A 97 1.53 -7.16 -17.29
N VAL A 98 1.74 -7.49 -16.03
CA VAL A 98 2.53 -8.64 -15.59
C VAL A 98 1.77 -9.91 -15.95
N SER A 99 2.36 -10.72 -16.83
CA SER A 99 1.86 -12.04 -17.23
C SER A 99 2.20 -13.13 -16.22
N GLU A 100 1.60 -14.31 -16.37
CA GLU A 100 1.90 -15.48 -15.52
C GLU A 100 3.39 -15.85 -15.59
N GLU A 101 3.99 -15.85 -16.79
CA GLU A 101 5.41 -16.19 -16.96
C GLU A 101 6.33 -15.24 -16.17
N ARG A 102 6.00 -13.94 -16.17
CA ARG A 102 6.75 -12.95 -15.42
C ARG A 102 6.55 -13.11 -13.91
N LEU A 103 5.33 -13.43 -13.48
CA LEU A 103 5.01 -13.74 -12.08
C LEU A 103 5.83 -14.94 -11.57
N ILE A 104 5.91 -16.01 -12.37
CA ILE A 104 6.70 -17.21 -12.03
C ILE A 104 8.19 -16.87 -11.94
N SER A 105 8.72 -16.11 -12.89
CA SER A 105 10.12 -15.66 -12.85
C SER A 105 10.42 -14.86 -11.57
N LEU A 106 9.52 -13.97 -11.16
CA LEU A 106 9.65 -13.20 -9.91
C LEU A 106 9.57 -14.11 -8.68
N LEU A 107 8.69 -15.11 -8.69
CA LEU A 107 8.55 -16.08 -7.61
C LEU A 107 9.83 -16.91 -7.44
N GLU A 108 10.43 -17.38 -8.54
CA GLU A 108 11.72 -18.10 -8.54
C GLU A 108 12.86 -17.20 -8.06
N GLN A 109 12.88 -15.94 -8.51
CA GLN A 109 13.85 -14.96 -8.04
C GLN A 109 13.71 -14.72 -6.54
N ILE A 110 12.50 -14.58 -6.00
CA ILE A 110 12.28 -14.44 -4.55
C ILE A 110 12.70 -15.70 -3.82
N ASN A 111 12.40 -16.89 -4.36
CA ASN A 111 12.81 -18.16 -3.77
C ASN A 111 14.34 -18.26 -3.64
N THR A 112 15.07 -17.90 -4.70
CA THR A 112 16.53 -17.92 -4.74
C THR A 112 17.18 -16.77 -3.97
N GLN A 113 16.55 -15.59 -3.94
CA GLN A 113 17.05 -14.40 -3.26
C GLN A 113 16.81 -14.45 -1.75
N THR A 114 15.73 -15.11 -1.27
CA THR A 114 15.58 -15.50 0.14
C THR A 114 16.80 -16.31 0.60
N SER A 115 17.39 -17.16 -0.25
CA SER A 115 18.63 -17.90 0.06
C SER A 115 19.93 -17.06 -0.05
N LYS A 116 19.89 -15.84 -0.59
CA LYS A 116 21.08 -15.00 -0.86
C LYS A 116 21.02 -13.58 -0.28
N GLN A 117 20.11 -13.30 0.66
CA GLN A 117 19.89 -11.93 1.16
C GLN A 117 21.13 -11.30 1.80
N THR A 118 21.85 -10.47 1.05
CA THR A 118 22.18 -9.09 1.41
C THR A 118 22.95 -8.45 0.27
N ARG A 119 22.31 -7.50 -0.44
CA ARG A 119 22.93 -6.29 -1.04
C ARG A 119 21.98 -5.69 -2.07
N VAL A 120 21.15 -4.75 -1.61
CA VAL A 120 20.45 -3.83 -2.49
C VAL A 120 21.28 -2.55 -2.54
N THR A 121 22.17 -2.45 -3.52
CA THR A 121 22.92 -1.22 -3.80
C THR A 121 21.99 -0.24 -4.48
N ILE A 122 21.41 0.68 -3.71
CA ILE A 122 20.64 1.80 -4.25
C ILE A 122 21.64 2.85 -4.73
N GLN A 123 22.02 2.78 -6.01
CA GLN A 123 22.68 3.90 -6.69
C GLN A 123 21.64 4.95 -7.01
N ARG A 124 21.38 5.80 -6.03
CA ARG A 124 20.67 7.08 -6.18
C ARG A 124 21.50 7.94 -7.12
N ARG A 125 21.10 8.00 -8.39
CA ARG A 125 21.57 9.04 -9.31
C ARG A 125 21.16 10.36 -8.68
N ARG A 126 22.16 11.09 -8.18
CA ARG A 126 22.03 12.49 -7.77
C ARG A 126 21.70 13.27 -9.04
N SER A 127 20.42 13.51 -9.25
CA SER A 127 19.94 14.48 -10.25
C SER A 127 20.54 15.83 -9.88
N VAL A 128 21.44 16.25 -10.75
CA VAL A 128 21.97 17.59 -10.93
C VAL A 128 20.85 18.48 -11.47
N LEU A 129 20.31 19.36 -10.63
CA LEU A 129 19.52 20.56 -10.98
C LEU A 129 19.72 21.50 -9.77
N GLU A 130 20.63 22.48 -9.82
CA GLU A 130 20.36 23.88 -10.22
C GLU A 130 19.26 24.54 -9.38
N ASP A 131 19.65 25.42 -8.45
CA ASP A 131 19.14 26.79 -8.41
C ASP A 131 20.20 27.70 -7.77
N ASP A 132 20.56 28.74 -8.52
CA ASP A 132 21.53 29.79 -8.27
C ASP A 132 20.78 30.94 -7.54
N ASP A 133 21.11 31.20 -6.27
CA ASP A 133 21.08 32.54 -5.62
C ASP A 133 21.69 32.47 -4.20
#